data_AF-A0A9E6F1M6-F1
#
_entry.id   AF-A0A9E6F1M6-F1
#
_cell.length_a   1.000
_cell.length_b   1.000
_cell.length_c   1.000
_cell.angle_alpha   90.00
_cell.angle_beta   90.00
_cell.angle_gamma   90.00
#
_symmetry.space_group_name_H-M   'P 1'
#
loop_
_entity.id
_entity.type
_entity.pdbx_description
1 polymer ?
#
loop_
_entity_poly.entity_id
_entity_poly.type
_entity_poly.pdbx_seq_one_letter_code
_entity_poly.pdbx_strand_id
1 'polypeptide(L)'
;MDNHKSWAVKDEDILGELTTLTKMTDEEKKTLFEIKGFAEKAAPEMVDAFYARLLAHENTAEYVGEKIEGMRNTLKTWFLELFSGEYGQKYVQGRLQIGKVHVMIGLPVRYPLAMMDVVMEYGQKAALSASNPELAAAAFRKLAALDIAIFNQAYESTQLKHLAKLVGNERLARRILTQDDKSSL
;
A
#
# COMPACT_ATOMS: atom_id res chain seq x y z
N MET A 1 9.75 -26.38 15.44
CA MET A 1 9.01 -25.31 14.75
C MET A 1 10.06 -24.34 14.25
N ASP A 2 10.19 -24.32 12.94
CA ASP A 2 11.34 -23.70 12.28
C ASP A 2 11.21 -22.18 12.33
N ASN A 3 12.35 -21.51 12.61
CA ASN A 3 12.45 -20.07 12.44
C ASN A 3 12.28 -19.76 10.96
N HIS A 4 11.11 -19.27 10.55
CA HIS A 4 10.94 -18.78 9.19
C HIS A 4 11.87 -17.59 8.97
N LYS A 5 12.75 -17.68 7.96
CA LYS A 5 13.73 -16.61 7.65
C LYS A 5 13.05 -15.27 7.37
N SER A 6 11.85 -15.28 6.77
CA SER A 6 11.07 -14.08 6.47
C SER A 6 10.71 -13.26 7.72
N TRP A 7 10.62 -13.86 8.90
CA TRP A 7 10.32 -13.12 10.13
C TRP A 7 11.43 -12.18 10.59
N ALA A 8 12.65 -12.37 10.08
CA ALA A 8 13.78 -11.50 10.36
C ALA A 8 13.83 -10.28 9.42
N VAL A 9 13.10 -10.31 8.30
CA VAL A 9 13.04 -9.20 7.34
C VAL A 9 11.98 -8.22 7.82
N LYS A 10 12.38 -7.00 8.16
CA LYS A 10 11.52 -6.00 8.82
C LYS A 10 11.71 -4.63 8.21
N ASP A 11 10.72 -3.77 8.45
CA ASP A 11 10.72 -2.38 8.02
C ASP A 11 11.22 -2.24 6.58
N GLU A 12 12.27 -1.47 6.31
CA GLU A 12 12.75 -1.22 4.95
C GLU A 12 13.57 -2.35 4.33
N ASP A 13 14.00 -3.34 5.12
CA ASP A 13 14.78 -4.49 4.64
C ASP A 13 13.97 -5.37 3.67
N ILE A 14 12.64 -5.25 3.68
CA ILE A 14 11.74 -5.94 2.74
C ILE A 14 11.95 -5.48 1.30
N LEU A 15 12.56 -4.30 1.07
CA LEU A 15 12.68 -3.71 -0.26
C LEU A 15 13.39 -4.65 -1.24
N GLY A 16 14.50 -5.25 -0.82
CA GLY A 16 15.29 -6.13 -1.69
C GLY A 16 14.52 -7.38 -2.11
N GLU A 17 13.83 -8.00 -1.14
CA GLU A 17 13.00 -9.18 -1.38
C GLU A 17 11.82 -8.87 -2.30
N LEU A 18 11.03 -7.84 -1.97
CA LEU A 18 9.83 -7.49 -2.74
C LEU A 18 10.15 -6.98 -4.15
N THR A 19 11.26 -6.25 -4.32
CA THR A 19 11.73 -5.84 -5.66
C THR A 19 12.13 -7.07 -6.49
N THR A 20 12.79 -8.05 -5.88
CA THR A 20 13.17 -9.30 -6.56
C THR A 20 11.93 -10.10 -6.99
N LEU A 21 10.93 -10.21 -6.12
CA LEU A 21 9.69 -10.95 -6.40
C LEU A 21 8.82 -10.29 -7.47
N THR A 22 8.74 -8.96 -7.46
CA THR A 22 7.94 -8.19 -8.43
C THR A 22 8.59 -8.08 -9.80
N LYS A 23 9.91 -8.33 -9.91
CA LYS A 23 10.67 -8.29 -11.16
C LYS A 23 10.45 -6.98 -11.94
N MET A 24 10.42 -5.86 -11.23
CA MET A 24 10.24 -4.54 -11.83
C MET A 24 11.56 -4.08 -12.46
N THR A 25 11.54 -3.83 -13.76
CA THR A 25 12.74 -3.43 -14.52
C THR A 25 12.96 -1.92 -14.47
N ASP A 26 14.18 -1.46 -14.77
CA ASP A 26 14.45 -0.02 -14.86
C ASP A 26 13.72 0.64 -16.03
N GLU A 27 13.46 -0.12 -17.10
CA GLU A 27 12.60 0.32 -18.20
C GLU A 27 11.16 0.58 -17.73
N GLU A 28 10.58 -0.34 -16.96
CA GLU A 28 9.23 -0.17 -16.40
C GLU A 28 9.16 1.03 -15.43
N LYS A 29 10.19 1.23 -14.59
CA LYS A 29 10.27 2.42 -13.72
C LYS A 29 10.33 3.71 -14.53
N LYS A 30 11.13 3.73 -15.59
CA LYS A 30 11.25 4.87 -16.51
C LYS A 30 9.92 5.14 -17.21
N THR A 31 9.22 4.11 -17.69
CA THR A 31 7.90 4.25 -18.30
C THR A 31 6.89 4.89 -17.34
N LEU A 32 6.90 4.49 -16.05
CA LEU A 32 6.03 5.11 -15.04
C LEU A 32 6.34 6.60 -14.82
N PHE A 33 7.63 6.97 -14.82
CA PHE A 33 8.04 8.36 -14.74
C PHE A 33 7.61 9.17 -15.98
N GLU A 34 7.76 8.62 -17.18
CA GLU A 34 7.39 9.28 -18.44
C GLU A 34 5.89 9.59 -18.52
N ILE A 35 5.03 8.75 -17.92
CA ILE A 35 3.57 8.98 -17.91
C ILE A 35 3.08 9.81 -16.72
N LYS A 36 3.97 10.28 -15.83
CA LYS A 36 3.60 11.06 -14.65
C LYS A 36 2.74 12.27 -14.98
N GLY A 37 3.02 12.97 -16.09
CA GLY A 37 2.23 14.13 -16.51
C GLY A 37 0.76 13.79 -16.85
N PHE A 38 0.46 12.56 -17.25
CA PHE A 38 -0.92 12.10 -17.43
C PHE A 38 -1.58 11.77 -16.10
N ALA A 39 -0.84 11.14 -15.18
CA ALA A 39 -1.31 10.91 -13.81
C ALA A 39 -1.60 12.23 -13.08
N GLU A 40 -0.77 13.26 -13.25
CA GLU A 40 -0.98 14.60 -12.68
C GLU A 40 -2.30 15.24 -13.13
N LYS A 41 -2.66 15.07 -14.41
CA LYS A 41 -3.94 15.53 -14.96
C LYS A 41 -5.13 14.72 -14.43
N ALA A 42 -4.96 13.41 -14.24
CA ALA A 42 -6.01 12.52 -13.74
C ALA A 42 -6.20 12.59 -12.22
N ALA A 43 -5.19 13.05 -11.47
CA ALA A 43 -5.17 12.98 -10.02
C ALA A 43 -6.34 13.70 -9.32
N PRO A 44 -6.79 14.90 -9.74
CA PRO A 44 -7.95 15.55 -9.12
C PRO A 44 -9.20 14.67 -9.19
N GLU A 45 -9.50 14.13 -10.37
CA GLU A 45 -10.67 13.27 -10.59
C GLU A 45 -10.54 11.94 -9.83
N MET A 46 -9.33 11.36 -9.77
CA MET A 46 -9.06 10.16 -8.98
C MET A 46 -9.33 10.39 -7.49
N VAL A 47 -8.87 11.51 -6.93
CA VAL A 47 -9.12 11.87 -5.52
C VAL A 47 -10.61 12.06 -5.28
N ASP A 48 -11.33 12.72 -6.19
CA ASP A 48 -12.78 12.89 -6.10
C ASP A 48 -13.51 11.55 -6.10
N ALA A 49 -13.20 10.66 -7.04
CA ALA A 49 -13.79 9.33 -7.12
C ALA A 49 -13.50 8.51 -5.85
N PHE A 50 -12.27 8.61 -5.32
CA PHE A 50 -11.86 7.89 -4.12
C PHE A 50 -12.67 8.33 -2.89
N TYR A 51 -12.77 9.63 -2.63
CA TYR A 51 -13.51 10.13 -1.48
C TYR A 51 -15.02 10.03 -1.66
N ALA A 52 -15.54 10.17 -2.88
CA ALA A 52 -16.95 9.92 -3.17
C ALA A 52 -17.34 8.48 -2.79
N ARG A 53 -16.51 7.50 -3.14
CA ARG A 53 -16.75 6.08 -2.79
C ARG A 53 -16.61 5.81 -1.29
N LEU A 54 -15.61 6.40 -0.61
CA LEU A 54 -15.46 6.25 0.84
C LEU A 54 -16.62 6.87 1.62
N LEU A 55 -17.07 8.06 1.22
CA LEU A 55 -18.15 8.78 1.90
C LEU A 55 -19.53 8.17 1.63
N ALA A 56 -19.69 7.45 0.52
CA ALA A 56 -20.95 6.75 0.20
C ALA A 56 -21.21 5.52 1.08
N HIS A 57 -20.22 5.01 1.80
CA HIS A 57 -20.35 3.83 2.65
C HIS A 57 -20.13 4.18 4.13
N GLU A 58 -21.14 3.92 4.97
CA GLU A 58 -21.20 4.35 6.38
C GLU A 58 -19.92 3.97 7.17
N ASN A 59 -19.51 2.70 7.12
CA ASN A 59 -18.33 2.22 7.86
C ASN A 59 -17.00 2.81 7.39
N THR A 60 -16.93 3.44 6.21
CA THR A 60 -15.70 4.12 5.75
C THR A 60 -15.80 5.63 5.94
N ALA A 61 -17.02 6.18 5.90
CA ALA A 61 -17.27 7.58 6.16
C ALA A 61 -16.86 8.00 7.59
N GLU A 62 -16.98 7.09 8.58
CA GLU A 62 -16.57 7.36 9.98
C GLU A 62 -15.08 7.75 10.14
N TYR A 63 -14.22 7.34 9.19
CA TYR A 63 -12.79 7.67 9.19
C TYR A 63 -12.47 9.00 8.48
N VAL A 64 -13.46 9.61 7.83
CA VAL A 64 -13.31 10.85 7.07
C VAL A 64 -13.95 11.99 7.85
N GLY A 65 -13.13 12.75 8.57
CA GLY A 65 -13.58 13.89 9.39
C GLY A 65 -13.25 15.26 8.79
N GLU A 66 -13.20 16.27 9.65
CA GLU A 66 -12.93 17.68 9.30
C GLU A 66 -11.60 17.92 8.56
N LYS A 67 -10.68 16.94 8.59
CA LYS A 67 -9.38 17.00 7.94
C LYS A 67 -9.39 16.51 6.48
N ILE A 68 -10.56 16.31 5.88
CA ILE A 68 -10.72 15.74 4.54
C ILE A 68 -9.83 16.41 3.48
N GLU A 69 -9.71 17.75 3.48
CA GLU A 69 -8.85 18.46 2.53
C GLU A 69 -7.36 18.11 2.67
N GLY A 70 -6.88 17.95 3.91
CA GLY A 70 -5.51 17.47 4.17
C GLY A 70 -5.32 16.01 3.72
N MET A 71 -6.33 15.17 3.91
CA MET A 71 -6.30 13.77 3.49
C MET A 71 -6.33 13.66 1.95
N ARG A 72 -7.14 14.47 1.28
CA ARG A 72 -7.22 14.59 -0.19
C ARG A 72 -5.88 14.97 -0.80
N ASN A 73 -5.19 15.95 -0.22
CA ASN A 73 -3.84 16.31 -0.64
C ASN A 73 -2.83 15.19 -0.41
N THR A 74 -2.93 14.49 0.72
CA THR A 74 -2.06 13.35 1.03
C THR A 74 -2.27 12.20 0.03
N LEU A 75 -3.53 11.87 -0.28
CA LEU A 75 -3.89 10.86 -1.27
C LEU A 75 -3.39 11.24 -2.67
N LYS A 76 -3.55 12.52 -3.06
CA LYS A 76 -3.03 13.04 -4.32
C LYS A 76 -1.51 12.83 -4.42
N THR A 77 -0.77 13.25 -3.40
CA THR A 77 0.68 13.08 -3.36
C THR A 77 1.08 11.61 -3.44
N TRP A 78 0.45 10.74 -2.63
CA TRP A 78 0.70 9.31 -2.67
C TRP A 78 0.48 8.71 -4.07
N PHE A 79 -0.62 9.09 -4.73
CA PHE A 79 -0.92 8.61 -6.08
C PHE A 79 0.15 9.05 -7.09
N LEU A 80 0.61 10.31 -7.02
CA LEU A 80 1.65 10.80 -7.93
C LEU A 80 3.02 10.19 -7.67
N GLU A 81 3.29 9.78 -6.44
CA GLU A 81 4.49 9.01 -6.10
C GLU A 81 4.50 7.62 -6.74
N LEU A 82 3.34 7.05 -7.12
CA LEU A 82 3.29 5.82 -7.93
C LEU A 82 3.89 6.02 -9.34
N PHE A 83 4.12 7.27 -9.75
CA PHE A 83 4.71 7.63 -11.03
C PHE A 83 6.05 8.35 -10.85
N SER A 84 6.70 8.18 -9.69
CA SER A 84 7.99 8.84 -9.41
C SER A 84 9.15 8.27 -10.24
N GLY A 85 9.07 7.00 -10.64
CA GLY A 85 10.20 6.25 -11.19
C GLY A 85 11.26 5.85 -10.14
N GLU A 86 11.10 6.28 -8.89
CA GLU A 86 12.04 6.07 -7.79
C GLU A 86 11.37 5.33 -6.63
N TYR A 87 11.63 4.01 -6.55
CA TYR A 87 11.00 3.10 -5.59
C TYR A 87 12.02 2.53 -4.59
N GLY A 88 12.90 3.41 -4.09
CA GLY A 88 13.95 3.06 -3.14
C GLY A 88 13.51 3.10 -1.67
N GLN A 89 14.49 3.12 -0.77
CA GLN A 89 14.29 3.13 0.69
C GLN A 89 13.30 4.21 1.16
N LYS A 90 13.41 5.44 0.65
CA LYS A 90 12.50 6.54 0.99
C LYS A 90 11.05 6.27 0.60
N TYR A 91 10.83 5.62 -0.56
CA TYR A 91 9.50 5.23 -1.01
C TYR A 91 8.89 4.22 -0.02
N VAL A 92 9.65 3.18 0.32
CA VAL A 92 9.24 2.14 1.28
C VAL A 92 8.92 2.74 2.64
N GLN A 93 9.76 3.62 3.16
CA GLN A 93 9.52 4.35 4.42
C GLN A 93 8.18 5.08 4.42
N GLY A 94 7.87 5.79 3.33
CA GLY A 94 6.59 6.48 3.18
C GLY A 94 5.41 5.51 3.26
N ARG A 95 5.47 4.38 2.55
CA ARG A 95 4.40 3.37 2.55
C ARG A 95 4.24 2.67 3.89
N LEU A 96 5.36 2.37 4.56
CA LEU A 96 5.34 1.82 5.91
C LEU A 96 4.69 2.80 6.89
N GLN A 97 4.99 4.09 6.79
CA GLN A 97 4.40 5.11 7.63
C GLN A 97 2.89 5.27 7.36
N ILE A 98 2.46 5.22 6.10
CA ILE A 98 1.04 5.25 5.74
C ILE A 98 0.31 4.07 6.39
N GLY A 99 0.80 2.83 6.24
CA GLY A 99 0.18 1.66 6.86
C GLY A 99 0.16 1.73 8.39
N LYS A 100 1.25 2.19 9.03
CA LYS A 100 1.32 2.45 10.48
C LYS A 100 0.21 3.41 10.93
N VAL A 101 0.00 4.52 10.22
CA VAL A 101 -1.07 5.48 10.52
C VAL A 101 -2.45 4.84 10.42
N HIS A 102 -2.69 4.01 9.40
CA HIS A 102 -3.99 3.36 9.24
C HIS A 102 -4.29 2.37 10.38
N VAL A 103 -3.29 1.63 10.87
CA VAL A 103 -3.44 0.78 12.07
C VAL A 103 -3.75 1.63 13.31
N MET A 104 -3.07 2.77 13.49
CA MET A 104 -3.25 3.62 14.67
C MET A 104 -4.66 4.21 14.76
N ILE A 105 -5.30 4.51 13.63
CA ILE A 105 -6.70 4.98 13.60
C ILE A 105 -7.71 3.83 13.65
N GLY A 106 -7.25 2.58 13.73
CA GLY A 106 -8.11 1.40 13.79
C GLY A 106 -8.82 1.09 12.46
N LEU A 107 -8.30 1.54 11.33
CA LEU A 107 -8.91 1.32 10.02
C LEU A 107 -8.64 -0.12 9.55
N PRO A 108 -9.68 -0.94 9.29
CA PRO A 108 -9.50 -2.30 8.78
C PRO A 108 -8.79 -2.30 7.41
N VAL A 109 -7.75 -3.13 7.27
CA VAL A 109 -6.92 -3.20 6.05
C VAL A 109 -7.71 -3.51 4.77
N ARG A 110 -8.85 -4.20 4.90
CA ARG A 110 -9.75 -4.50 3.77
C ARG A 110 -10.24 -3.24 3.03
N TYR A 111 -10.39 -2.10 3.71
CA TYR A 111 -10.90 -0.88 3.09
C TYR A 111 -9.88 -0.25 2.12
N PRO A 112 -8.63 0.07 2.53
CA PRO A 112 -7.63 0.56 1.59
C PRO A 112 -7.35 -0.46 0.47
N LEU A 113 -7.38 -1.77 0.75
CA LEU A 113 -7.25 -2.80 -0.30
C LEU A 113 -8.40 -2.76 -1.32
N ALA A 114 -9.65 -2.60 -0.88
CA ALA A 114 -10.79 -2.46 -1.79
C ALA A 114 -10.71 -1.15 -2.60
N MET A 115 -10.25 -0.07 -1.97
CA MET A 115 -10.10 1.24 -2.62
C MET A 115 -8.99 1.29 -3.68
N MET A 116 -8.09 0.30 -3.72
CA MET A 116 -7.15 0.15 -4.82
C MET A 116 -7.84 0.00 -6.17
N ASP A 117 -9.09 -0.47 -6.23
CA ASP A 117 -9.86 -0.51 -7.47
C ASP A 117 -9.94 0.86 -8.17
N VAL A 118 -10.24 1.92 -7.42
CA VAL A 118 -10.27 3.30 -7.95
C VAL A 118 -8.89 3.68 -8.46
N VAL A 119 -7.85 3.42 -7.68
CA VAL A 119 -6.47 3.76 -8.03
C VAL A 119 -6.02 3.02 -9.29
N MET A 120 -6.45 1.76 -9.43
CA MET A 120 -6.16 0.93 -10.58
C MET A 120 -6.79 1.48 -11.85
N GLU A 121 -8.05 1.90 -11.79
CA GLU A 121 -8.75 2.52 -12.92
C GLU A 121 -7.98 3.74 -13.46
N TYR A 122 -7.63 4.69 -12.58
CA TYR A 122 -6.97 5.93 -13.00
C TYR A 122 -5.51 5.72 -13.42
N GLY A 123 -4.80 4.78 -12.80
CA GLY A 123 -3.46 4.41 -13.24
C GLY A 123 -3.43 3.71 -14.60
N GLN A 124 -4.44 2.87 -14.88
CA GLN A 124 -4.62 2.28 -16.21
C GLN A 124 -4.96 3.34 -17.26
N LYS A 125 -5.83 4.31 -16.94
CA LYS A 125 -6.11 5.46 -17.82
C LYS A 125 -4.83 6.24 -18.16
N ALA A 126 -3.96 6.48 -17.18
CA ALA A 126 -2.67 7.13 -17.41
C ALA A 126 -1.76 6.27 -18.32
N ALA A 127 -1.73 4.95 -18.10
CA ALA A 127 -0.95 4.02 -18.91
C ALA A 127 -1.38 3.99 -20.39
N LEU A 128 -2.67 4.17 -20.70
CA LEU A 128 -3.17 4.25 -22.08
C LEU A 128 -2.58 5.42 -22.87
N SER A 129 -2.05 6.44 -22.20
CA SER A 129 -1.44 7.60 -22.83
C SER A 129 0.07 7.44 -23.09
N ALA A 130 0.65 6.29 -22.71
CA ALA A 130 2.06 5.98 -22.96
C ALA A 130 2.32 5.67 -24.44
N SER A 131 3.57 5.86 -24.88
CA SER A 131 4.03 5.38 -26.20
C SER A 131 3.92 3.87 -26.35
N ASN A 132 4.03 3.13 -25.24
CA ASN A 132 3.77 1.69 -25.16
C ASN A 132 2.77 1.41 -24.01
N PRO A 133 1.46 1.41 -24.29
CA PRO A 133 0.43 1.22 -23.27
C PRO A 133 0.49 -0.12 -22.55
N GLU A 134 0.89 -1.20 -23.24
CA GLU A 134 0.98 -2.53 -22.65
C GLU A 134 2.09 -2.59 -21.60
N LEU A 135 3.26 -2.04 -21.92
CA LEU A 135 4.38 -1.92 -20.98
C LEU A 135 4.01 -1.05 -19.78
N ALA A 136 3.38 0.11 -20.02
CA ALA A 136 2.94 1.01 -18.95
C ALA A 136 1.92 0.36 -18.01
N ALA A 137 0.94 -0.36 -18.56
CA ALA A 137 -0.06 -1.07 -17.77
C ALA A 137 0.57 -2.22 -16.96
N ALA A 138 1.51 -2.96 -17.54
CA ALA A 138 2.26 -3.99 -16.84
C ALA A 138 3.12 -3.42 -15.70
N ALA A 139 3.84 -2.32 -15.97
CA ALA A 139 4.64 -1.60 -14.98
C ALA A 139 3.79 -1.11 -13.82
N PHE A 140 2.66 -0.46 -14.12
CA PHE A 140 1.76 0.06 -13.09
C PHE A 140 1.15 -1.06 -12.24
N ARG A 141 0.74 -2.18 -12.85
CA ARG A 141 0.25 -3.35 -12.11
C ARG A 141 1.32 -3.94 -11.18
N LYS A 142 2.57 -4.06 -11.64
CA LYS A 142 3.69 -4.55 -10.80
C LYS A 142 3.96 -3.60 -9.62
N LEU A 143 3.97 -2.29 -9.87
CA LEU A 143 4.16 -1.31 -8.81
C LEU A 143 2.99 -1.32 -7.81
N ALA A 144 1.75 -1.40 -8.27
CA ALA A 144 0.59 -1.49 -7.38
C ALA A 144 0.69 -2.72 -6.47
N ALA A 145 1.15 -3.87 -6.99
CA ALA A 145 1.41 -5.06 -6.18
C ALA A 145 2.52 -4.83 -5.15
N LEU A 146 3.61 -4.15 -5.53
CA LEU A 146 4.70 -3.77 -4.62
C LEU A 146 4.20 -2.84 -3.50
N ASP A 147 3.42 -1.81 -3.87
CA ASP A 147 2.86 -0.82 -2.95
C ASP A 147 1.94 -1.47 -1.91
N ILE A 148 1.02 -2.32 -2.38
CA ILE A 148 0.11 -3.11 -1.54
C ILE A 148 0.90 -4.01 -0.59
N ALA A 149 1.95 -4.69 -1.07
CA ALA A 149 2.76 -5.58 -0.24
C ALA A 149 3.46 -4.82 0.90
N ILE A 150 4.10 -3.69 0.60
CA ILE A 150 4.78 -2.85 1.62
C ILE A 150 3.76 -2.28 2.61
N PHE A 151 2.64 -1.75 2.10
CA PHE A 151 1.58 -1.20 2.93
C PHE A 151 0.97 -2.25 3.86
N ASN A 152 0.68 -3.45 3.35
CA ASN A 152 0.14 -4.54 4.14
C ASN A 152 1.15 -5.10 5.16
N GLN A 153 2.44 -5.12 4.81
CA GLN A 153 3.51 -5.46 5.75
C GLN A 153 3.53 -4.51 6.96
N ALA A 154 3.22 -3.22 6.77
CA ALA A 154 3.11 -2.27 7.87
C ALA A 154 1.93 -2.58 8.81
N TYR A 155 0.81 -3.09 8.27
CA TYR A 155 -0.28 -3.57 9.11
C TYR A 155 0.14 -4.74 9.99
N GLU A 156 0.68 -5.78 9.35
CA GLU A 156 1.12 -6.99 10.05
C GLU A 156 2.17 -6.67 11.12
N SER A 157 3.22 -5.94 10.74
CA SER A 157 4.32 -5.60 11.66
C SER A 157 3.87 -4.71 12.82
N THR A 158 2.98 -3.75 12.58
CA THR A 158 2.49 -2.85 13.65
C THR A 158 1.59 -3.59 14.62
N GLN A 159 0.64 -4.39 14.13
CA GLN A 159 -0.24 -5.19 14.97
C GLN A 159 0.54 -6.22 15.77
N LEU A 160 1.49 -6.92 15.13
CA LEU A 160 2.37 -7.85 15.80
C LEU A 160 3.21 -7.16 16.88
N LYS A 161 3.74 -5.97 16.60
CA LYS A 161 4.51 -5.19 17.58
C LYS A 161 3.66 -4.84 18.82
N HIS A 162 2.39 -4.46 18.63
CA HIS A 162 1.48 -4.21 19.73
C HIS A 162 1.21 -5.48 20.56
N LEU A 163 0.95 -6.61 19.90
CA LEU A 163 0.75 -7.89 20.59
C LEU A 163 2.02 -8.35 21.33
N ALA A 164 3.18 -8.25 20.69
CA ALA A 164 4.47 -8.57 21.27
C ALA A 164 4.76 -7.74 22.52
N LYS A 165 4.39 -6.45 22.51
CA LYS A 165 4.50 -5.58 23.69
C LYS A 165 3.57 -6.02 24.81
N LEU A 166 2.35 -6.46 24.50
CA LEU A 166 1.37 -6.93 25.48
C LEU A 166 1.83 -8.24 26.15
N VAL A 167 2.34 -9.20 25.36
CA VAL A 167 2.75 -10.53 25.86
C VAL A 167 4.22 -10.59 26.29
N GLY A 168 4.97 -9.49 26.11
CA GLY A 168 6.39 -9.37 26.45
C GLY A 168 7.36 -10.14 25.55
N ASN A 169 6.88 -10.78 24.46
CA ASN A 169 7.71 -11.64 23.62
C ASN A 169 7.13 -11.79 22.19
N GLU A 170 7.87 -11.38 21.17
CA GLU A 170 7.43 -11.48 19.76
C GLU A 170 7.20 -12.92 19.30
N ARG A 171 8.04 -13.87 19.73
CA ARG A 171 7.88 -15.29 19.39
C ARG A 171 6.59 -15.85 19.98
N LEU A 172 6.26 -15.47 21.22
CA LEU A 172 5.00 -15.83 21.84
C LEU A 172 3.80 -15.21 21.10
N ALA A 173 3.90 -13.93 20.72
CA ALA A 173 2.87 -13.25 19.95
C ALA A 173 2.58 -13.96 18.61
N ARG A 174 3.64 -14.30 17.86
CA ARG A 174 3.49 -15.08 16.61
C ARG A 174 2.87 -16.46 16.85
N ARG A 175 3.22 -17.12 17.95
CA ARG A 175 2.64 -18.42 18.32
C ARG A 175 1.14 -18.30 18.60
N ILE A 176 0.72 -17.27 19.33
CA ILE A 176 -0.70 -17.02 19.61
C ILE A 176 -1.48 -16.76 18.31
N LEU A 177 -0.90 -16.02 17.36
CA LEU A 177 -1.56 -15.71 16.09
C LEU A 177 -1.68 -16.92 15.14
N THR A 178 -0.86 -17.95 15.31
CA THR A 178 -0.76 -19.09 14.37
C THR A 178 -1.26 -20.40 14.95
N GLN A 179 -1.64 -20.43 16.23
CA GLN A 179 -2.26 -21.58 16.86
C GLN A 179 -3.77 -21.43 16.76
N ASP A 180 -4.42 -22.32 16.01
CA ASP A 180 -5.87 -22.48 16.07
C ASP A 180 -6.27 -22.90 17.49
N ASP A 181 -7.26 -22.20 18.05
CA ASP A 181 -7.89 -22.62 19.28
C ASP A 181 -8.75 -23.86 18.98
N LYS A 182 -8.18 -25.04 19.21
CA LYS A 182 -8.86 -26.34 19.02
C LYS A 182 -10.12 -26.53 19.88
N SER A 183 -10.49 -25.54 20.69
CA SER A 183 -11.71 -25.53 21.50
C SER A 183 -12.96 -25.02 20.76
N SER A 184 -12.83 -24.56 19.51
CA SER A 184 -13.93 -23.94 18.74
C SER A 184 -14.43 -24.75 17.53
N LEU A 185 -14.13 -26.05 17.44
CA LEU A 185 -14.66 -26.97 16.41
C LEU A 185 -15.58 -28.02 17.02
#